data_AF-A0A7C9CHH8-F1
#
_entry.id   AF-A0A7C9CHH8-F1
#
_cell.length_a   1.000
_cell.length_b   1.000
_cell.length_c   1.000
_cell.angle_alpha   90.00
_cell.angle_beta   90.00
_cell.angle_gamma   90.00
#
_symmetry.space_group_name_H-M   'P 1'
#
loop_
_entity.id
_entity.type
_entity.pdbx_description
1 polymer ?
#
loop_
_entity_poly.entity_id
_entity_poly.type
_entity_poly.pdbx_seq_one_letter_code
_entity_poly.pdbx_strand_id
1 'polypeptide(L)'
;MGQTRFGGEEAAALVTELRETFSTGKTRSYEWRVTQLKSIVKLVEEREDEIVQALRSDLNKPEFESVLYEVGLLKSSCNVALKELKQWMKPEKVKTSITSFPSSAQIAADPLGVVLVISAWNYP
;
A
#
# COMPACT_ATOMS: atom_id res chain seq x y z
N MET A 1 24.98 19.24 2.60
CA MET A 1 24.16 19.25 1.38
C MET A 1 22.75 19.63 1.80
N GLY A 2 22.22 20.75 1.30
CA GLY A 2 20.90 21.24 1.70
C GLY A 2 19.83 20.28 1.21
N GLN A 3 19.07 19.68 2.12
CA GLN A 3 17.84 18.98 1.76
C GLN A 3 16.88 20.02 1.19
N THR A 4 16.45 19.83 -0.06
CA THR A 4 15.29 20.55 -0.60
C THR A 4 14.11 20.18 0.28
N ARG A 5 13.64 21.13 1.09
CA ARG A 5 12.60 20.91 2.09
C ARG A 5 11.27 20.81 1.36
N PHE A 6 10.66 19.63 1.37
CA PHE A 6 9.32 19.42 0.81
C PHE A 6 8.32 20.40 1.42
N GLY A 7 7.81 21.33 0.60
CA GLY A 7 6.99 22.46 1.03
C GLY A 7 5.48 22.22 0.93
N GLY A 8 4.69 23.16 1.47
CA GLY A 8 3.22 23.08 1.41
C GLY A 8 2.66 23.17 -0.02
N GLU A 9 3.25 24.01 -0.88
CA GLU A 9 2.84 24.13 -2.29
C GLU A 9 3.18 22.86 -3.08
N GLU A 10 4.36 22.29 -2.87
CA GLU A 10 4.79 21.02 -3.49
C GLU A 10 3.89 19.86 -3.04
N ALA A 11 3.53 19.82 -1.75
CA ALA A 11 2.58 18.84 -1.21
C ALA A 11 1.19 18.98 -1.86
N ALA A 12 0.68 20.20 -2.02
CA ALA A 12 -0.60 20.45 -2.66
C ALA A 12 -0.60 20.03 -4.14
N ALA A 13 0.49 20.31 -4.86
CA ALA A 13 0.66 19.88 -6.25
C ALA A 13 0.69 18.34 -6.35
N LEU A 14 1.47 17.66 -5.50
CA LEU A 14 1.55 16.20 -5.48
C LEU A 14 0.18 15.57 -5.18
N VAL A 15 -0.55 16.07 -4.18
CA VAL A 15 -1.89 15.55 -3.85
C VAL A 15 -2.86 15.74 -5.00
N THR A 16 -2.75 16.84 -5.74
CA THR A 16 -3.57 17.10 -6.94
C THR A 16 -3.30 16.05 -8.01
N GLU A 17 -2.03 15.80 -8.35
CA GLU A 17 -1.62 14.77 -9.32
C GLU A 17 -2.09 13.35 -8.90
N LEU A 18 -1.97 13.00 -7.62
CA LEU A 18 -2.42 11.71 -7.11
C LEU A 18 -3.94 11.53 -7.23
N ARG A 19 -4.72 12.60 -6.97
CA ARG A 19 -6.18 12.59 -7.11
C ARG A 19 -6.59 12.48 -8.58
N GLU A 20 -5.93 13.21 -9.47
CA GLU A 20 -6.14 13.10 -10.92
C GLU A 20 -5.85 11.67 -11.41
N THR A 21 -4.71 11.10 -11.02
CA THR A 21 -4.34 9.72 -11.35
C THR A 21 -5.38 8.73 -10.83
N PHE A 22 -5.85 8.88 -9.59
CA PHE A 22 -6.91 8.04 -9.04
C PHE A 22 -8.21 8.15 -9.84
N SER A 23 -8.59 9.36 -10.24
CA SER A 23 -9.82 9.62 -11.00
C SER A 23 -9.86 8.91 -12.36
N THR A 24 -8.69 8.63 -12.96
CA THR A 24 -8.60 7.84 -14.21
C THR A 24 -9.01 6.37 -14.03
N GLY A 25 -9.14 5.89 -12.79
CA GLY A 25 -9.42 4.48 -12.49
C GLY A 25 -8.20 3.56 -12.59
N LYS A 26 -7.00 4.09 -12.89
CA LYS A 26 -5.76 3.32 -13.03
C LYS A 26 -5.49 2.37 -11.86
N THR A 27 -5.81 2.78 -10.63
CA THR A 27 -5.55 2.00 -9.40
C THR A 27 -6.63 0.97 -9.06
N ARG A 28 -7.72 0.90 -9.84
CA ARG A 28 -8.83 -0.04 -9.59
C ARG A 28 -8.52 -1.47 -10.00
N SER A 29 -7.70 -1.68 -11.03
CA SER A 29 -7.47 -3.03 -11.56
C SER A 29 -6.67 -3.90 -10.60
N TYR A 30 -6.99 -5.19 -10.59
CA TYR A 30 -6.27 -6.19 -9.81
C TYR A 30 -4.80 -6.26 -10.26
N GLU A 31 -4.56 -6.24 -11.56
CA GLU A 31 -3.24 -6.34 -12.18
C GLU A 31 -2.34 -5.18 -11.75
N TRP A 32 -2.88 -3.95 -11.71
CA TRP A 32 -2.11 -2.79 -11.28
C TRP A 32 -1.68 -2.95 -9.81
N ARG A 33 -2.60 -3.34 -8.93
CA ARG A 33 -2.34 -3.55 -7.50
C ARG A 33 -1.32 -4.67 -7.25
N VAL A 34 -1.43 -5.79 -7.98
CA VAL A 34 -0.45 -6.89 -7.93
C VAL A 34 0.93 -6.41 -8.37
N THR A 35 1.01 -5.64 -9.45
CA THR A 35 2.28 -5.06 -9.90
C THR A 35 2.90 -4.18 -8.83
N GLN A 36 2.11 -3.31 -8.16
CA GLN A 36 2.65 -2.45 -7.10
C GLN A 36 3.16 -3.28 -5.90
N LEU A 37 2.40 -4.28 -5.45
CA LEU A 37 2.82 -5.15 -4.35
C LEU A 37 4.13 -5.89 -4.65
N LYS A 38 4.28 -6.41 -5.89
CA LYS A 38 5.52 -7.04 -6.33
C LYS A 38 6.68 -6.05 -6.41
N SER A 39 6.42 -4.82 -6.87
CA SER A 39 7.44 -3.77 -6.89
C SER A 39 7.91 -3.39 -5.49
N ILE A 40 7.04 -3.37 -4.48
CA ILE A 40 7.42 -3.13 -3.08
C ILE A 40 8.32 -4.25 -2.56
N VAL A 41 7.95 -5.52 -2.78
CA VAL A 41 8.78 -6.67 -2.39
C VAL A 41 10.16 -6.58 -3.05
N LYS A 42 10.19 -6.32 -4.36
CA LYS A 42 11.42 -6.17 -5.12
C LYS A 42 12.29 -5.02 -4.59
N LEU A 43 11.71 -3.85 -4.33
CA LEU A 43 12.42 -2.68 -3.79
C LEU A 43 13.15 -3.05 -2.49
N VAL A 44 12.45 -3.71 -1.57
CA VAL A 44 13.01 -4.00 -0.25
C VAL A 44 14.06 -5.11 -0.32
N GLU A 45 13.92 -6.07 -1.23
CA GLU A 45 14.96 -7.07 -1.48
C GLU A 45 16.22 -6.46 -2.10
N GLU A 46 16.07 -5.56 -3.08
CA GLU A 46 17.20 -4.90 -3.75
C GLU A 46 17.90 -3.86 -2.87
N ARG A 47 17.24 -3.38 -1.81
CA ARG A 47 17.72 -2.30 -0.93
C ARG A 47 17.86 -2.73 0.52
N GLU A 48 17.84 -4.03 0.82
CA GLU A 48 17.90 -4.55 2.20
C GLU A 48 19.09 -3.98 2.97
N ASP A 49 20.29 -4.03 2.40
CA ASP A 49 21.51 -3.50 3.03
C ASP A 49 21.42 -1.99 3.31
N GLU A 50 20.86 -1.21 2.37
CA GLU A 50 20.68 0.25 2.54
C GLU A 50 19.69 0.56 3.66
N ILE A 51 18.59 -0.20 3.74
CA ILE A 51 17.57 -0.08 4.80
C ILE A 51 18.19 -0.41 6.16
N VAL A 52 18.91 -1.53 6.26
CA VAL A 52 19.60 -1.95 7.49
C VAL A 52 20.61 -0.90 7.93
N GLN A 53 21.41 -0.36 7.00
CA GLN A 53 22.39 0.67 7.29
C GLN A 53 21.73 1.96 7.81
N ALA A 54 20.62 2.39 7.20
CA ALA A 54 19.85 3.55 7.65
C ALA A 54 19.31 3.35 9.06
N LEU A 55 18.68 2.20 9.34
CA LEU A 55 18.17 1.85 10.68
C LEU A 55 19.27 1.78 11.73
N ARG A 56 20.46 1.30 11.34
CA ARG A 56 21.63 1.29 12.22
C ARG A 56 22.13 2.71 12.50
N SER A 57 22.17 3.57 11.50
CA SER A 57 22.58 4.96 11.65
C SER A 57 21.63 5.74 12.57
N ASP A 58 20.32 5.59 12.34
CA ASP A 58 19.31 6.44 12.96
C ASP A 58 18.88 5.94 14.34
N LEU A 59 18.81 4.62 14.52
CA LEU A 59 18.25 3.98 15.72
C LEU A 59 19.25 3.08 16.44
N ASN A 60 20.46 2.90 15.89
CA ASN A 60 21.41 1.88 16.35
C ASN A 60 20.79 0.46 16.38
N LYS A 61 19.80 0.21 15.53
CA LYS A 61 19.06 -1.06 15.49
C LYS A 61 19.99 -2.21 15.07
N PRO A 62 19.98 -3.38 15.75
CA PRO A 62 20.75 -4.54 15.33
C PRO A 62 20.32 -5.03 13.94
N GLU A 63 21.28 -5.41 13.11
CA GLU A 63 21.03 -5.90 11.74
C GLU A 63 19.99 -7.03 11.69
N PHE A 64 20.14 -8.04 12.53
CA PHE A 64 19.19 -9.16 12.59
C PHE A 64 17.75 -8.70 12.90
N GLU A 65 17.59 -7.73 13.81
CA GLU A 65 16.27 -7.17 14.13
C GLU A 65 15.72 -6.31 12.99
N SER A 66 16.57 -5.54 12.30
CA SER A 66 16.19 -4.77 11.12
C SER A 66 15.68 -5.68 10.00
N VAL A 67 16.40 -6.75 9.69
CA VAL A 67 16.00 -7.72 8.66
C VAL A 67 14.72 -8.44 9.06
N LEU A 68 14.62 -8.94 10.29
CA LEU A 68 13.46 -9.73 10.71
C LEU A 68 12.19 -8.89 10.81
N TYR A 69 12.26 -7.73 11.48
CA TYR A 69 11.06 -6.96 11.83
C TYR A 69 10.67 -5.91 10.80
N GLU A 70 11.60 -5.31 10.07
CA GLU A 70 11.24 -4.30 9.07
C GLU A 70 11.06 -4.97 7.70
N VAL A 71 12.12 -5.65 7.22
CA VAL A 71 12.12 -6.25 5.88
C VAL A 71 11.24 -7.51 5.85
N GLY A 72 11.41 -8.40 6.82
CA GLY A 72 10.71 -9.67 6.89
C GLY A 72 9.19 -9.51 7.06
N LEU A 73 8.74 -8.67 8.00
CA LEU A 73 7.31 -8.43 8.21
C LEU A 73 6.66 -7.71 7.02
N LEU A 74 7.34 -6.75 6.40
CA LEU A 74 6.84 -6.08 5.20
C LEU A 74 6.64 -7.09 4.04
N LYS A 75 7.66 -7.90 3.76
CA LYS A 75 7.58 -8.96 2.73
C LYS A 75 6.46 -9.94 3.01
N SER A 76 6.33 -10.39 4.26
CA SER A 76 5.26 -11.29 4.69
C SER A 76 3.88 -10.67 4.44
N SER A 77 3.69 -9.40 4.81
CA SER A 77 2.43 -8.67 4.61
C SER A 77 2.09 -8.52 3.13
N CYS A 78 3.07 -8.19 2.29
CA CYS A 78 2.89 -8.14 0.83
C CYS A 78 2.53 -9.49 0.24
N ASN A 79 3.14 -10.59 0.71
CA ASN A 79 2.84 -11.94 0.25
C ASN A 79 1.43 -12.39 0.63
N VAL A 80 0.97 -12.07 1.84
CA VAL A 80 -0.42 -12.30 2.26
C VAL A 80 -1.36 -11.50 1.36
N ALA A 81 -1.08 -10.22 1.12
CA ALA A 81 -1.88 -9.39 0.23
C ALA A 81 -1.93 -9.98 -1.18
N LEU A 82 -0.79 -10.37 -1.78
CA LEU A 82 -0.74 -10.99 -3.10
C LEU A 82 -1.57 -12.27 -3.21
N LYS A 83 -1.59 -13.08 -2.15
CA LYS A 83 -2.35 -14.32 -2.10
C LYS A 83 -3.86 -14.07 -2.00
N GLU A 84 -4.27 -13.12 -1.17
CA GLU A 84 -5.67 -12.93 -0.79
C GLU A 84 -6.38 -11.82 -1.58
N LEU A 85 -5.64 -10.91 -2.25
CA LEU A 85 -6.18 -9.70 -2.89
C LEU A 85 -7.32 -10.00 -3.87
N LYS A 86 -7.21 -11.08 -4.66
CA LYS A 86 -8.27 -11.45 -5.62
C LYS A 86 -9.58 -11.78 -4.91
N GLN A 87 -9.51 -12.41 -3.75
CA GLN A 87 -10.67 -12.71 -2.92
C GLN A 87 -11.21 -11.45 -2.24
N TRP A 88 -10.33 -10.59 -1.71
CA TRP A 88 -10.73 -9.32 -1.07
C TRP A 88 -11.43 -8.35 -2.04
N MET A 89 -11.07 -8.37 -3.32
CA MET A 89 -11.67 -7.51 -4.33
C MET A 89 -12.97 -8.06 -4.95
N LYS A 90 -13.33 -9.31 -4.65
CA LYS A 90 -14.48 -9.96 -5.28
C LYS A 90 -15.80 -9.42 -4.69
N PRO A 91 -16.76 -8.97 -5.52
CA PRO A 91 -18.09 -8.62 -5.02
C PRO A 91 -18.78 -9.81 -4.34
N GLU A 92 -19.36 -9.55 -3.17
CA GLU A 92 -20.08 -10.53 -2.39
C GLU A 92 -21.59 -10.45 -2.71
N LYS A 93 -22.18 -11.55 -3.16
CA LYS A 93 -23.63 -11.62 -3.37
C LYS A 93 -24.33 -11.70 -2.03
N VAL A 94 -25.33 -10.84 -1.82
CA VAL A 94 -26.14 -10.82 -0.61
C VAL A 94 -27.57 -11.25 -0.90
N LYS A 95 -28.21 -11.89 0.09
CA LYS A 95 -29.60 -12.33 -0.03
C LYS A 95 -30.52 -11.11 -0.08
N THR A 96 -31.47 -11.13 -1.00
CA THR A 96 -32.52 -10.12 -1.13
C THR A 96 -33.87 -10.70 -0.67
N SER A 97 -34.78 -9.83 -0.25
CA SER A 97 -36.15 -10.24 0.11
C SER A 97 -36.89 -10.76 -1.13
N ILE A 98 -37.80 -11.73 -0.95
CA ILE A 98 -38.64 -12.25 -2.04
C ILE A 98 -39.47 -11.15 -2.72
N THR A 99 -39.80 -10.08 -1.98
CA THR A 99 -40.52 -8.90 -2.49
C THR A 99 -39.73 -8.10 -3.53
N SER A 100 -38.42 -8.30 -3.61
CA SER A 100 -37.53 -7.66 -4.58
C SER A 100 -37.20 -8.56 -5.78
N PHE A 101 -37.82 -9.74 -5.90
CA PHE A 101 -37.64 -10.58 -7.08
C PHE A 101 -38.17 -9.88 -8.34
N PRO A 102 -37.43 -9.87 -9.47
CA PRO A 102 -36.25 -10.68 -9.79
C PRO A 102 -34.89 -9.99 -9.57
N SER A 103 -34.81 -8.91 -8.79
CA SER A 103 -33.56 -8.17 -8.55
C SER A 103 -32.54 -8.97 -7.72
N SER A 104 -31.25 -8.65 -7.93
CA SER A 104 -30.13 -9.20 -7.15
C SER A 104 -29.31 -8.07 -6.52
N ALA A 105 -28.64 -8.34 -5.40
CA ALA A 105 -27.80 -7.37 -4.70
C ALA A 105 -26.40 -7.94 -4.44
N GLN A 106 -25.41 -7.05 -4.45
CA GLN A 106 -24.00 -7.37 -4.21
C GLN A 106 -23.35 -6.24 -3.41
N ILE A 107 -22.37 -6.60 -2.58
CA ILE A 107 -21.47 -5.66 -1.91
C ILE A 107 -20.14 -5.70 -2.65
N ALA A 108 -19.70 -4.56 -3.16
CA ALA A 108 -18.40 -4.43 -3.84
C ALA A 108 -17.47 -3.53 -3.01
N ALA A 109 -16.24 -3.98 -2.82
CA ALA A 109 -15.20 -3.19 -2.18
C ALA A 109 -14.60 -2.20 -3.19
N ASP A 110 -14.82 -0.91 -2.98
CA ASP A 110 -14.32 0.17 -3.85
C ASP A 110 -13.30 1.02 -3.07
N PRO A 111 -12.15 1.41 -3.68
CA PRO A 111 -11.14 2.19 -2.98
C PRO A 111 -11.64 3.61 -2.65
N LEU A 112 -11.26 4.11 -1.47
CA LEU A 112 -11.68 5.43 -0.98
C LEU A 112 -11.05 6.61 -1.74
N GLY A 113 -9.87 6.43 -2.33
CA GLY A 113 -9.13 7.48 -3.02
C GLY A 113 -7.69 7.61 -2.56
N VAL A 114 -7.22 8.85 -2.44
CA VAL A 114 -5.87 9.18 -1.97
C VAL A 114 -5.84 9.14 -0.44
N VAL A 115 -4.87 8.41 0.12
CA VAL A 115 -4.71 8.19 1.57
C VAL A 115 -3.41 8.81 2.04
N LEU A 116 -3.45 9.48 3.19
CA LEU A 116 -2.26 9.97 3.90
C LEU A 116 -1.84 8.94 4.95
N VAL A 117 -0.60 8.46 4.86
CA VAL A 117 0.03 7.58 5.86
C VAL A 117 1.13 8.38 6.57
N ILE A 118 1.02 8.50 7.89
CA ILE A 118 2.04 9.14 8.74
C ILE A 118 2.62 8.04 9.62
N SER A 119 3.90 7.70 9.44
CA SER A 119 4.61 6.70 10.26
C SER A 119 5.26 7.34 11.50
N ALA A 120 5.57 6.51 12.48
CA ALA A 120 6.32 6.89 13.67
C ALA A 120 7.83 6.60 13.46
N TRP A 121 8.68 7.19 14.29
CA TRP A 121 10.14 7.09 14.14
C TRP A 121 10.75 5.75 14.58
N ASN A 122 10.04 4.96 15.40
CA ASN A 122 10.59 3.78 16.06
C ASN A 122 10.56 2.50 15.20
N TYR A 123 9.69 2.47 14.19
CA TYR A 123 9.64 1.48 13.11
C TYR A 123 9.35 2.27 11.82
N PRO A 124 10.37 2.97 11.31
CA PRO A 124 10.19 4.01 10.30
C PRO A 124 9.78 3.47 8.93
#